data_AF-A0A8C8TU18-F1
#
_entry.id   AF-A0A8C8TU18-F1
#
_cell.length_a   1.000
_cell.length_b   1.000
_cell.length_c   1.000
_cell.angle_alpha   90.00
_cell.angle_beta   90.00
_cell.angle_gamma   90.00
#
_symmetry.space_group_name_H-M   'P 1'
#
loop_
_entity.id
_entity.type
_entity.pdbx_description
1 polymer ?
#
loop_
_entity_poly.entity_id
_entity_poly.type
_entity_poly.pdbx_seq_one_letter_code
_entity_poly.pdbx_strand_id
1 'polypeptide(L)'
;MLLLLTLALLAGATCRAQNVLDNNIGTYFYIVDEGKGEIKSIRIFYTAARRLNGIQLQFQNHWSDVHGIRSKYYEEFLLNDGEHVIKVLGRIVSLLSKESNFYQAKLRNSPTPELVSS
;
A
#
# COMPACT_ATOMS: atom_id res chain seq x y z
N MET A 1 -23.74 23.61 -20.51
CA MET A 1 -22.44 23.84 -19.83
C MET A 1 -22.30 23.12 -18.48
N LEU A 2 -23.40 22.73 -17.83
CA LEU A 2 -23.38 22.01 -16.55
C LEU A 2 -22.64 20.65 -16.61
N LEU A 3 -22.75 19.96 -17.75
CA LEU A 3 -22.21 18.60 -17.96
C LEU A 3 -20.67 18.55 -17.95
N LEU A 4 -20.02 19.57 -18.51
CA LEU A 4 -18.57 19.72 -18.47
C LEU A 4 -18.09 20.11 -17.06
N LEU A 5 -18.89 20.89 -16.33
CA LEU A 5 -18.60 21.27 -14.96
C LEU A 5 -18.66 20.06 -14.01
N THR A 6 -19.68 19.19 -14.18
CA THR A 6 -19.80 17.94 -13.42
C THR A 6 -18.69 16.95 -13.75
N LEU A 7 -18.26 16.87 -15.02
CA LEU A 7 -17.17 16.00 -15.43
C LEU A 7 -15.82 16.49 -14.88
N ALA A 8 -15.59 17.80 -14.87
CA ALA A 8 -14.41 18.42 -14.24
C ALA A 8 -14.39 18.22 -12.72
N LEU A 9 -15.56 18.27 -12.05
CA LEU A 9 -15.68 18.02 -10.62
C LEU A 9 -15.41 16.54 -10.26
N LEU A 10 -15.88 15.59 -11.09
CA LEU A 10 -15.61 14.16 -10.93
C LEU A 10 -14.15 13.79 -11.25
N ALA A 11 -13.56 14.46 -12.24
CA ALA A 11 -12.15 14.26 -12.61
C ALA A 11 -11.16 14.89 -11.60
N GLY A 12 -11.61 15.85 -10.79
CA GLY A 12 -10.78 16.55 -9.81
C GLY A 12 -10.39 15.73 -8.58
N ALA A 13 -11.07 14.62 -8.30
CA ALA A 13 -10.69 13.69 -7.25
C ALA A 13 -9.60 12.72 -7.75
N THR A 14 -8.47 13.24 -8.22
CA THR A 14 -7.29 12.39 -8.41
C THR A 14 -6.85 11.92 -7.03
N CYS A 15 -7.13 10.65 -6.71
CA CYS A 15 -6.67 10.00 -5.49
C CYS A 15 -5.14 10.06 -5.45
N ARG A 16 -4.59 11.07 -4.75
CA ARG A 16 -3.17 11.18 -4.45
C ARG A 16 -2.97 10.84 -2.99
N ALA A 17 -2.58 9.60 -2.73
CA ALA A 17 -2.05 9.19 -1.44
C ALA A 17 -0.53 9.35 -1.47
N GLN A 18 -0.02 10.47 -0.96
CA GLN A 18 1.41 10.56 -0.63
C GLN A 18 1.63 11.53 0.52
N ASN A 19 1.43 11.04 1.74
CA ASN A 19 2.08 11.60 2.91
C ASN A 19 3.44 10.92 3.02
N VAL A 20 4.49 11.60 2.58
CA VAL A 20 5.85 11.20 2.96
C VAL A 20 6.00 11.60 4.43
N LEU A 21 6.02 10.64 5.35
CA LEU A 21 6.38 10.94 6.73
C LEU A 21 7.88 11.25 6.75
N ASP A 22 8.16 12.55 6.84
CA ASP A 22 9.46 13.15 6.59
C ASP A 22 10.52 12.63 7.57
N ASN A 23 11.51 11.96 7.02
CA ASN A 23 12.73 11.56 7.68
C ASN A 23 13.79 11.51 6.59
N ASN A 24 14.77 12.43 6.62
CA ASN A 24 15.83 12.57 5.61
C ASN A 24 16.83 11.39 5.56
N ILE A 25 16.39 10.17 5.86
CA ILE A 25 17.22 8.96 5.96
C ILE A 25 16.59 7.86 5.10
N GLY A 26 17.36 7.34 4.15
CA GLY A 26 16.99 6.21 3.29
C GLY A 26 16.66 6.60 1.85
N THR A 27 16.14 5.63 1.10
CA THR A 27 15.70 5.80 -0.29
C THR A 27 14.18 5.76 -0.37
N TYR A 28 13.59 6.68 -1.12
CA TYR A 28 12.16 6.69 -1.40
C TYR A 28 11.84 5.78 -2.58
N PHE A 29 10.62 5.24 -2.58
CA PHE A 29 10.10 4.47 -3.71
C PHE A 29 8.65 4.86 -3.97
N TYR A 30 8.25 4.68 -5.23
CA TYR A 30 6.85 4.72 -5.65
C TYR A 30 6.62 3.50 -6.53
N ILE A 31 5.43 2.90 -6.43
CA ILE A 31 5.06 1.75 -7.23
C ILE A 31 3.84 2.18 -8.03
N VAL A 32 3.98 2.16 -9.36
CA VAL A 32 2.87 2.41 -10.28
C VAL A 32 2.47 1.07 -10.87
N ASP A 33 1.17 0.91 -11.11
CA ASP A 33 0.64 -0.27 -11.77
C ASP A 33 1.27 -0.50 -13.16
N GLU A 34 1.56 0.56 -13.93
CA GLU A 34 2.07 0.47 -15.31
C GLU A 34 1.18 -0.40 -16.23
N GLY A 35 -0.12 -0.55 -15.91
CA GLY A 35 -1.04 -1.41 -16.65
C GLY A 35 -0.95 -2.90 -16.29
N LYS A 36 -0.30 -3.26 -15.18
CA LYS A 36 -0.18 -4.64 -14.68
C LYS A 36 -1.48 -5.15 -14.03
N GLY A 37 -2.45 -4.26 -13.78
CA GLY A 37 -3.78 -4.56 -13.28
C GLY A 37 -3.97 -4.28 -11.79
N GLU A 38 -4.94 -4.95 -11.18
CA GLU A 38 -5.25 -4.74 -9.76
C GLU A 38 -4.23 -5.41 -8.85
N ILE A 39 -4.01 -4.83 -7.66
CA ILE A 39 -3.22 -5.45 -6.60
C ILE A 39 -3.96 -6.69 -6.10
N LYS A 40 -3.33 -7.86 -6.21
CA LYS A 40 -3.84 -9.14 -5.71
C LYS A 40 -3.18 -9.59 -4.42
N SER A 41 -1.95 -9.17 -4.16
CA SER A 41 -1.24 -9.54 -2.94
C SER A 41 -0.25 -8.48 -2.50
N ILE A 42 -0.03 -8.40 -1.19
CA ILE A 42 0.95 -7.51 -0.57
C ILE A 42 1.82 -8.35 0.35
N ARG A 43 3.14 -8.32 0.13
CA ARG A 43 4.12 -8.88 1.06
C ARG A 43 4.78 -7.77 1.86
N ILE A 44 4.80 -7.95 3.17
CA ILE A 44 5.53 -7.09 4.10
C ILE A 44 6.66 -7.93 4.69
N PHE A 45 7.89 -7.53 4.40
CA PHE A 45 9.10 -8.14 4.95
C PHE A 45 9.47 -7.47 6.27
N TYR A 46 9.88 -8.28 7.22
CA TYR A 46 10.28 -7.86 8.55
C TYR A 46 11.71 -8.28 8.89
N THR A 47 12.32 -7.56 9.81
CA THR A 47 13.49 -8.03 10.56
C THR A 47 13.08 -9.09 11.58
N ALA A 48 14.04 -9.81 12.16
CA ALA A 48 13.77 -10.76 13.25
C ALA A 48 13.05 -10.10 14.45
N ALA A 49 13.25 -8.80 14.66
CA ALA A 49 12.58 -8.01 15.69
C ALA A 49 11.20 -7.47 15.27
N ARG A 50 10.58 -8.04 14.22
CA ARG A 50 9.29 -7.62 13.65
C ARG A 50 9.21 -6.15 13.20
N ARG A 51 10.34 -5.57 12.78
CA ARG A 51 10.39 -4.22 12.18
C ARG A 51 10.23 -4.31 10.68
N LEU A 52 9.44 -3.43 10.06
CA LEU A 52 9.30 -3.37 8.61
C LEU A 52 10.67 -3.16 7.96
N ASN A 53 10.97 -4.02 6.99
CA ASN A 53 12.26 -4.10 6.31
C ASN A 53 12.10 -3.88 4.80
N GLY A 54 10.97 -4.31 4.22
CA GLY A 54 10.66 -4.09 2.82
C GLY A 54 9.21 -4.43 2.49
N ILE A 55 8.79 -4.07 1.28
CA ILE A 55 7.45 -4.31 0.75
C ILE A 55 7.56 -4.83 -0.68
N GLN A 56 6.63 -5.69 -1.09
CA GLN A 56 6.50 -6.14 -2.46
C GLN A 56 5.01 -6.29 -2.79
N LEU A 57 4.60 -5.82 -3.97
CA LEU A 57 3.21 -5.89 -4.42
C LEU A 57 3.07 -6.91 -5.54
N GLN A 58 1.93 -7.57 -5.62
CA GLN A 58 1.56 -8.42 -6.75
C GLN A 58 0.43 -7.75 -7.52
N PHE A 59 0.65 -7.52 -8.81
CA PHE A 59 -0.34 -7.05 -9.75
C PHE A 59 -0.74 -8.23 -10.63
N GLN A 60 -1.99 -8.69 -10.52
CA GLN A 60 -2.44 -9.94 -11.15
C GLN A 60 -1.47 -11.10 -10.84
N ASN A 61 -0.77 -11.62 -11.85
CA ASN A 61 0.18 -12.73 -11.71
C ASN A 61 1.65 -12.28 -11.63
N HIS A 62 1.93 -10.98 -11.59
CA HIS A 62 3.27 -10.43 -11.63
C HIS A 62 3.65 -9.75 -10.31
N TRP A 63 4.76 -10.17 -9.73
CA TRP A 63 5.34 -9.50 -8.57
C TRP A 63 6.16 -8.28 -9.01
N SER A 64 6.03 -7.18 -8.28
CA SER A 64 6.95 -6.05 -8.35
C SER A 64 8.33 -6.44 -7.83
N ASP A 65 9.31 -5.56 -8.04
CA ASP A 65 10.54 -5.61 -7.28
C ASP A 65 10.26 -5.42 -5.78
N VAL A 66 11.21 -5.88 -4.96
CA VAL A 66 11.17 -5.63 -3.52
C VAL A 66 11.69 -4.23 -3.27
N HIS A 67 10.88 -3.41 -2.60
CA HIS A 67 11.28 -2.09 -2.15
C HIS A 67 11.70 -2.15 -0.68
N GLY A 68 12.97 -1.84 -0.42
CA GLY A 68 13.62 -2.09 0.87
C GLY A 68 14.46 -3.38 0.83
N ILE A 69 14.53 -4.10 1.95
CA ILE A 69 15.37 -5.29 2.11
C ILE A 69 14.49 -6.54 2.21
N ARG A 70 14.67 -7.46 1.27
CA ARG A 70 14.04 -8.80 1.32
C ARG A 70 14.52 -9.55 2.57
N SER A 71 13.60 -10.23 3.26
CA SER A 71 13.94 -11.08 4.39
C SER A 71 13.15 -12.40 4.34
N LYS A 72 13.58 -13.38 5.15
CA LYS A 72 12.84 -14.64 5.33
C LYS A 72 11.62 -14.52 6.26
N TYR A 73 11.48 -13.40 6.97
CA TYR A 73 10.36 -13.15 7.87
C TYR A 73 9.39 -12.22 7.17
N TYR A 74 8.29 -12.74 6.63
CA TYR A 74 7.31 -11.93 5.94
C TYR A 74 5.88 -12.35 6.28
N GLU A 75 4.96 -11.42 6.12
CA GLU A 75 3.52 -11.68 6.07
C GLU A 75 3.03 -11.38 4.65
N GLU A 76 2.12 -12.22 4.16
CA GLU A 76 1.47 -12.05 2.86
C GLU A 76 -0.02 -11.80 3.08
N PHE A 77 -0.53 -10.75 2.47
CA PHE A 77 -1.93 -10.34 2.49
C PHE A 77 -2.50 -10.55 1.10
N LEU A 78 -3.22 -11.64 0.90
CA LEU A 78 -3.94 -11.93 -0.33
C LEU A 78 -5.26 -11.14 -0.35
N LEU A 79 -5.59 -10.58 -1.51
CA LEU A 79 -6.86 -9.91 -1.77
C LEU A 79 -7.71 -10.82 -2.67
N ASN A 80 -8.96 -11.01 -2.29
CA ASN A 80 -9.96 -11.70 -3.09
C ASN A 80 -10.37 -10.86 -4.32
N ASP A 81 -11.08 -11.47 -5.25
CA ASP A 81 -11.61 -10.74 -6.40
C ASP A 81 -12.60 -9.66 -5.97
N GLY A 82 -12.36 -8.42 -6.44
CA GLY A 82 -13.11 -7.22 -6.04
C GLY A 82 -12.69 -6.61 -4.70
N GLU A 83 -11.86 -7.29 -3.92
CA GLU A 83 -11.31 -6.77 -2.66
C GLU A 83 -10.19 -5.77 -2.97
N HIS A 84 -10.20 -4.65 -2.26
CA HIS A 84 -9.20 -3.60 -2.43
C HIS A 84 -8.82 -2.97 -1.09
N VAL A 85 -7.56 -2.53 -0.99
CA VAL A 85 -7.07 -1.80 0.18
C VAL A 85 -7.66 -0.40 0.18
N ILE A 86 -8.56 -0.13 1.11
CA ILE A 86 -9.15 1.21 1.30
C ILE A 86 -8.41 2.04 2.35
N LYS A 87 -7.65 1.39 3.23
CA LYS A 87 -6.96 2.06 4.32
C LYS A 87 -5.71 1.31 4.76
N VAL A 88 -4.62 2.06 4.88
CA VAL A 88 -3.38 1.64 5.52
C VAL A 88 -3.22 2.45 6.79
N LEU A 89 -3.11 1.77 7.93
CA LEU A 89 -2.79 2.41 9.20
C LEU A 89 -1.36 2.07 9.55
N GLY A 90 -0.56 3.07 9.94
CA GLY A 90 0.75 2.79 10.45
C GLY A 90 1.23 3.66 11.59
N ARG A 91 2.23 3.13 12.31
CA ARG A 91 2.87 3.81 13.43
C ARG A 91 4.36 3.94 13.18
N ILE A 92 4.85 5.18 13.26
CA ILE A 92 6.27 5.41 13.49
C ILE A 92 6.58 5.28 14.97
N VAL A 93 7.50 4.39 15.28
CA VAL A 93 8.18 4.40 16.56
C VAL A 93 9.59 4.91 16.26
N SER A 94 10.09 5.87 17.02
CA SER A 94 11.52 6.18 17.06
C SER A 94 12.03 5.58 18.38
N LEU A 95 13.06 4.77 18.32
CA LEU A 95 13.79 4.37 19.53
C LEU A 95 14.93 5.37 19.72
N LEU A 96 15.38 5.56 20.97
CA LEU A 96 16.48 6.45 21.40
C LEU A 96 17.87 6.00 20.90
N SER A 97 17.94 5.59 19.64
CA SER A 97 19.13 5.45 18.82
C SER A 97 18.85 6.29 17.58
N LYS A 98 19.70 7.30 17.32
CA LYS A 98 19.50 8.44 16.41
C LYS A 98 19.14 8.13 14.93
N GLU A 99 18.82 6.89 14.56
CA GLU A 99 18.98 6.42 13.17
C GLU A 99 17.85 5.53 12.63
N SER A 100 16.70 5.37 13.30
CA SER A 100 15.65 4.51 12.74
C SER A 100 14.23 4.94 13.12
N ASN A 101 13.49 5.40 12.12
CA ASN A 101 12.04 5.48 12.18
C ASN A 101 11.44 4.12 11.76
N PHE A 102 10.62 3.56 12.63
CA PHE A 102 9.95 2.28 12.40
C PHE A 102 8.64 2.49 11.64
N TYR A 103 8.10 1.47 10.97
CA TYR A 103 6.76 1.51 10.41
C TYR A 103 6.07 0.19 10.78
N GLN A 104 4.93 0.24 11.44
CA GLN A 104 3.97 -0.88 11.44
C GLN A 104 2.89 -0.53 10.45
N ALA A 105 2.41 -1.49 9.65
CA ALA A 105 1.29 -1.26 8.74
C ALA A 105 0.20 -2.32 9.03
N LYS A 106 -1.04 -1.87 9.22
CA LYS A 106 -2.23 -2.73 9.26
C LYS A 106 -3.12 -2.39 8.08
N LEU A 107 -3.34 -3.36 7.21
CA LEU A 107 -4.27 -3.27 6.10
C LEU A 107 -5.67 -3.57 6.59
N ARG A 108 -6.65 -2.77 6.14
CA ARG A 108 -8.07 -3.07 6.30
C ARG A 108 -8.69 -3.16 4.91
N ASN A 109 -9.36 -4.28 4.66
CA ASN A 109 -10.01 -4.53 3.38
C ASN A 109 -11.51 -4.17 3.48
N SER A 110 -12.12 -3.82 2.34
CA SER A 110 -13.58 -3.71 2.25
C SER A 110 -14.19 -5.11 2.08
N PRO A 111 -15.28 -5.45 2.78
CA PRO A 111 -16.03 -6.65 2.43
C PRO A 111 -16.55 -6.54 0.99
N THR A 112 -16.57 -7.67 0.28
CA THR A 112 -17.19 -7.82 -1.04
C THR A 112 -18.66 -7.37 -0.95
N PRO A 113 -19.18 -6.56 -1.88
CA PRO A 113 -20.62 -6.32 -1.92
C PRO A 113 -21.32 -7.65 -2.16
N GLU A 114 -22.06 -8.14 -1.17
CA GLU A 114 -23.00 -9.24 -1.39
C GLU A 114 -23.97 -8.80 -2.49
N LEU A 115 -24.03 -9.56 -3.57
CA LEU A 115 -25.09 -9.45 -4.56
C LEU A 115 -26.40 -9.76 -3.85
N VAL A 116 -27.09 -8.72 -3.36
CA VAL A 116 -28.48 -8.83 -2.98
C VAL A 116 -29.25 -9.04 -4.28
N SER A 117 -29.51 -10.30 -4.62
CA SER A 117 -30.48 -10.67 -5.64
C SER A 117 -31.86 -10.25 -5.13
N SER A 118 -32.39 -9.17 -5.70
CA SER A 118 -33.81 -8.77 -5.61
C SER A 118 -34.71 -9.71 -6.40
#